data_AF-A0A7X1NE13-F1
#
_entry.id   AF-A0A7X1NE13-F1
#
_cell.length_a   1.000
_cell.length_b   1.000
_cell.length_c   1.000
_cell.angle_alpha   90.00
_cell.angle_beta   90.00
_cell.angle_gamma   90.00
#
_symmetry.space_group_name_H-M   'P 1'
#
loop_
_entity.id
_entity.type
_entity.pdbx_description
1 polymer ?
#
loop_
_entity_poly.entity_id
_entity_poly.type
_entity_poly.pdbx_seq_one_letter_code
_entity_poly.pdbx_strand_id
1 'polypeptide(L)'
;MDQKSKVRHIALSACMLFGAVHGAYAQASGENGAVVAATAPIAVAAQTATAAASATSASQTFVLTPDEAKQSATGNVAELQQMIHGSDIAELRTTYNASYGASLLFNAKEMTYYVALFQQKNFWRVIKTQDDARAEQIYRDFARQTAQLADVEIRRTRLEAQKAYTDRLVALSQERANRLQADLNVAHEQQTIVNSMQQQTRADAASLAQQKAQAQEQLRAAQRQVRDLQRQLESGLPAH
;
A
#
# COMPACT_ATOMS: atom_id res chain seq x y z
N MET A 1 -58.80 3.75 6.39
CA MET A 1 -57.78 2.69 6.24
C MET A 1 -56.52 3.39 5.73
N ASP A 2 -55.42 3.54 6.43
CA ASP A 2 -55.03 3.14 7.78
C ASP A 2 -53.90 4.08 8.24
N GLN A 3 -53.81 4.30 9.55
CA GLN A 3 -52.79 5.09 10.23
C GLN A 3 -51.68 4.16 10.78
N LYS A 4 -50.55 4.75 11.19
CA LYS A 4 -49.40 4.19 11.98
C LYS A 4 -48.24 3.73 11.09
N SER A 5 -46.97 4.05 11.35
CA SER A 5 -46.23 4.24 12.61
C SER A 5 -45.00 5.14 12.34
N LYS A 6 -44.78 6.28 13.01
CA LYS A 6 -43.99 6.48 14.28
C LYS A 6 -42.62 5.76 14.27
N VAL A 7 -41.43 6.39 14.24
CA VAL A 7 -40.77 7.45 15.07
C VAL A 7 -39.70 6.84 16.01
N ARG A 8 -38.47 7.41 15.94
CA ARG A 8 -37.31 7.40 16.88
C ARG A 8 -36.51 6.08 16.98
N HIS A 9 -35.17 6.08 17.03
CA HIS A 9 -34.32 6.80 17.99
C HIS A 9 -32.94 7.22 17.44
N ILE A 10 -32.55 8.44 17.79
CA ILE A 10 -31.19 9.00 17.80
C ILE A 10 -30.58 8.66 19.16
N ALA A 11 -29.35 8.15 19.19
CA ALA A 11 -28.54 8.09 20.40
C ALA A 11 -27.19 8.78 20.11
N LEU A 12 -27.10 10.01 20.62
CA LEU A 12 -25.93 10.87 20.72
C LEU A 12 -25.24 10.49 22.04
N SER A 13 -23.92 10.37 22.05
CA SER A 13 -23.14 10.34 23.30
C SER A 13 -21.81 11.05 23.06
N ALA A 14 -21.60 12.12 23.83
CA ALA A 14 -20.47 13.02 23.80
C ALA A 14 -19.90 13.19 25.22
N CYS A 15 -18.63 13.62 25.28
CA CYS A 15 -17.88 14.17 26.43
C CYS A 15 -17.32 13.11 27.42
N MET A 16 -16.10 13.18 27.99
CA MET A 16 -15.14 14.25 28.37
C MET A 16 -13.69 13.67 28.40
N LEU A 17 -12.63 14.35 27.92
CA LEU A 17 -11.71 15.34 28.53
C LEU A 17 -10.64 14.83 29.54
N PHE A 18 -9.43 15.42 29.40
CA PHE A 18 -8.23 15.48 30.28
C PHE A 18 -7.41 14.19 30.39
N GLY A 19 -6.07 14.14 30.42
CA GLY A 19 -4.91 15.03 30.53
C GLY A 19 -3.70 14.05 30.50
N ALA A 20 -2.40 14.36 30.50
CA ALA A 20 -1.59 15.55 30.65
C ALA A 20 -0.25 15.22 29.96
N VAL A 21 0.28 16.15 29.18
CA VAL A 21 1.68 16.20 28.75
C VAL A 21 2.45 16.92 29.85
N HIS A 22 3.38 16.27 30.53
CA HIS A 22 4.51 16.83 31.32
C HIS A 22 5.51 15.66 31.45
N GLY A 23 6.76 15.73 30.97
CA GLY A 23 7.88 16.50 31.50
C GLY A 23 8.99 15.46 31.75
N ALA A 24 10.18 15.56 31.19
CA ALA A 24 11.24 16.36 31.79
C ALA A 24 12.36 16.61 30.76
N TYR A 25 12.59 17.88 30.45
CA TYR A 25 13.92 18.36 30.08
C TYR A 25 14.66 18.64 31.39
N ALA A 26 15.74 17.91 31.66
CA ALA A 26 16.74 18.32 32.62
C ALA A 26 17.91 18.94 31.85
N GLN A 27 17.95 20.26 31.85
CA GLN A 27 19.13 21.04 31.50
C GLN A 27 20.12 20.97 32.67
N ALA A 28 21.36 20.59 32.40
CA ALA A 28 22.49 20.90 33.26
C ALA A 28 23.31 21.99 32.59
N SER A 29 23.21 23.20 33.11
CA SER A 29 24.09 24.32 32.80
C SER A 29 25.41 24.12 33.56
N GLY A 30 26.53 24.21 32.83
CA GLY A 30 27.87 24.31 33.39
C GLY A 30 28.65 25.32 32.56
N GLU A 31 29.01 26.43 33.21
CA GLU A 31 29.64 27.61 32.63
C GLU A 31 31.09 27.40 32.18
N ASN A 32 31.41 28.07 31.07
CA ASN A 32 32.66 28.73 30.68
C ASN A 32 34.01 28.02 30.87
N GLY A 33 34.64 27.72 29.73
CA GLY A 33 36.08 27.54 29.60
C GLY A 33 36.48 27.47 28.13
N ALA A 34 36.82 28.61 27.54
CA ALA A 34 37.34 28.69 26.19
C ALA A 34 38.70 27.96 26.09
N VAL A 35 38.78 26.94 25.24
CA VAL A 35 40.05 26.42 24.73
C VAL A 35 39.90 26.16 23.24
N VAL A 36 40.72 26.87 22.48
CA VAL A 36 40.93 26.68 21.04
C VAL A 36 41.53 25.30 20.81
N ALA A 37 40.85 24.45 20.03
CA ALA A 37 41.49 23.33 19.34
C ALA A 37 40.65 22.89 18.14
N ALA A 38 41.33 22.81 17.00
CA ALA A 38 40.84 22.39 15.70
C ALA A 38 40.02 21.09 15.73
N THR A 39 38.87 21.10 15.07
CA THR A 39 38.18 19.86 14.68
C THR A 39 38.33 19.66 13.18
N ALA A 40 39.27 18.77 12.86
CA ALA A 40 39.48 18.15 11.57
C ALA A 40 38.19 17.53 11.00
N PRO A 41 38.11 17.33 9.67
CA PRO A 41 36.96 16.68 9.05
C PRO A 41 36.80 15.25 9.59
N ILE A 42 35.54 14.86 9.74
CA ILE A 42 35.11 13.50 10.08
C ILE A 42 35.70 12.56 9.03
N ALA A 43 36.77 11.86 9.41
CA ALA A 43 37.31 10.77 8.63
C ALA A 43 36.25 9.67 8.58
N VAL A 44 35.65 9.48 7.41
CA VAL A 44 34.94 8.25 7.08
C VAL A 44 35.95 7.14 7.21
N ALA A 45 35.89 6.41 8.33
CA ALA A 45 36.63 5.19 8.52
C ALA A 45 36.19 4.23 7.42
N ALA A 46 37.04 4.10 6.39
CA ALA A 46 36.97 3.05 5.40
C ALA A 46 37.04 1.73 6.16
N GLN A 47 35.87 1.14 6.39
CA GLN A 47 35.74 -0.23 6.83
C GLN A 47 36.37 -1.07 5.72
N THR A 48 37.55 -1.59 6.00
CA THR A 48 38.19 -2.64 5.23
C THR A 48 37.26 -3.84 5.26
N ALA A 49 36.35 -3.89 4.27
CA ALA A 49 35.67 -5.10 3.89
C ALA A 49 36.77 -6.10 3.53
N THR A 50 37.06 -6.98 4.48
CA THR A 50 37.87 -8.17 4.26
C THR A 50 37.24 -8.85 3.06
N ALA A 51 38.01 -8.90 1.97
CA ALA A 51 37.66 -9.57 0.75
C ALA A 51 37.26 -11.00 1.11
N ALA A 52 35.95 -11.24 1.18
CA ALA A 52 35.43 -12.59 1.10
C ALA A 52 35.91 -13.09 -0.25
N ALA A 53 36.83 -14.05 -0.18
CA ALA A 53 37.40 -14.71 -1.33
C ALA A 53 36.24 -15.12 -2.25
N SER A 54 36.10 -14.40 -3.36
CA SER A 54 35.39 -14.89 -4.52
C SER A 54 36.12 -16.16 -4.91
N ALA A 55 35.64 -17.30 -4.42
CA ALA A 55 35.88 -18.57 -5.05
C ALA A 55 35.25 -18.46 -6.42
N THR A 56 36.00 -17.88 -7.37
CA THR A 56 35.81 -18.07 -8.79
C THR A 56 35.99 -19.56 -8.99
N SER A 57 34.92 -20.32 -8.75
CA SER A 57 34.76 -21.64 -9.30
C SER A 57 34.83 -21.39 -10.79
N ALA A 58 36.02 -21.64 -11.37
CA ALA A 58 36.24 -21.58 -12.79
C ALA A 58 35.12 -22.43 -13.40
N SER A 59 34.12 -21.73 -13.95
CA SER A 59 33.02 -22.36 -14.64
C SER A 59 33.66 -22.89 -15.90
N GLN A 60 34.13 -24.13 -15.83
CA GLN A 60 34.42 -24.90 -17.03
C GLN A 60 33.08 -25.07 -17.72
N THR A 61 32.74 -24.09 -18.56
CA THR A 61 31.72 -24.25 -19.59
C THR A 61 32.29 -25.32 -20.50
N PHE A 62 31.74 -26.51 -20.38
CA PHE A 62 32.17 -27.60 -21.22
C PHE A 62 31.86 -27.24 -22.68
N VAL A 63 32.88 -27.32 -23.52
CA VAL A 63 32.73 -27.07 -24.96
C VAL A 63 32.31 -28.38 -25.61
N LEU A 64 31.06 -28.43 -26.05
CA LEU A 64 30.53 -29.55 -26.83
C LEU A 64 31.46 -29.89 -27.98
N THR A 65 31.64 -31.18 -28.26
CA THR A 65 32.39 -31.59 -29.44
C THR A 65 31.70 -31.05 -30.70
N PRO A 66 32.43 -30.87 -31.81
CA PRO A 66 31.83 -30.45 -33.07
C PRO A 66 30.67 -31.36 -33.51
N ASP A 67 30.70 -32.65 -33.16
CA ASP A 67 29.62 -33.60 -33.45
C ASP A 67 28.41 -33.38 -32.54
N GLU A 68 28.60 -33.13 -31.25
CA GLU A 68 27.51 -32.81 -30.30
C GLU A 68 26.85 -31.44 -30.61
N ALA A 69 27.65 -30.47 -31.06
CA ALA A 69 27.16 -29.18 -31.52
C ALA A 69 26.29 -29.34 -32.78
N LYS A 70 26.63 -30.26 -33.69
CA LYS A 70 25.82 -30.59 -34.88
C LYS A 70 24.61 -31.48 -34.56
N GLN A 71 24.74 -32.39 -33.58
CA GLN A 71 23.65 -33.24 -33.08
C GLN A 71 22.50 -32.46 -32.46
N SER A 72 22.73 -31.20 -32.08
CA SER A 72 21.69 -30.28 -31.66
C SER A 72 20.65 -29.96 -32.77
N ALA A 73 20.84 -30.46 -34.00
CA ALA A 73 19.94 -30.29 -35.13
C ALA A 73 18.61 -31.09 -34.98
N THR A 74 17.58 -30.60 -35.66
CA THR A 74 16.16 -31.05 -35.66
C THR A 74 15.92 -32.56 -35.60
N GLY A 75 16.82 -33.39 -36.13
CA GLY A 75 16.70 -34.86 -36.12
C GLY A 75 16.65 -35.48 -34.72
N ASN A 76 17.51 -35.06 -33.80
CA ASN A 76 17.52 -35.61 -32.43
C ASN A 76 16.29 -35.20 -31.63
N VAL A 77 15.74 -34.02 -31.93
CA VAL A 77 14.51 -33.51 -31.30
C VAL A 77 13.31 -34.34 -31.72
N ALA A 78 13.15 -34.59 -33.02
CA ALA A 78 12.03 -35.35 -33.56
C ALA A 78 12.03 -36.80 -33.05
N GLU A 79 13.21 -37.43 -33.01
CA GLU A 79 13.34 -38.78 -32.46
C GLU A 79 13.00 -38.83 -30.97
N LEU A 80 13.52 -37.89 -30.18
CA LEU A 80 13.19 -37.81 -28.75
C LEU A 80 11.69 -37.64 -28.53
N GLN A 81 11.05 -36.78 -29.33
CA GLN A 81 9.60 -36.61 -29.26
C GLN A 81 8.88 -37.92 -29.53
N GLN A 82 9.25 -38.67 -30.58
CA GLN A 82 8.64 -39.96 -30.88
C GLN A 82 8.78 -40.96 -29.72
N MET A 83 9.97 -41.07 -29.12
CA MET A 83 10.19 -41.98 -27.98
C MET A 83 9.42 -41.59 -26.73
N ILE A 84 9.26 -40.29 -26.45
CA ILE A 84 8.45 -39.80 -25.33
C ILE A 84 6.98 -40.22 -25.52
N HIS A 85 6.44 -40.16 -26.75
CA HIS A 85 5.08 -40.62 -27.04
C HIS A 85 4.96 -42.14 -26.96
N GLY A 86 6.00 -42.87 -27.39
CA GLY A 86 6.07 -44.33 -27.31
C GLY A 86 6.29 -44.89 -25.91
N SER A 87 6.63 -44.05 -24.92
CA SER A 87 7.06 -44.46 -23.57
C SER A 87 8.34 -45.33 -23.57
N ASP A 88 9.16 -45.22 -24.62
CA ASP A 88 10.39 -46.01 -24.81
C ASP A 88 11.61 -45.42 -24.07
N ILE A 89 11.41 -44.34 -23.32
CA ILE A 89 12.48 -43.59 -22.66
C ILE A 89 12.12 -43.32 -21.19
N ALA A 90 13.08 -43.53 -20.30
CA ALA A 90 12.94 -43.27 -18.87
C ALA A 90 13.51 -41.88 -18.53
N GLU A 91 12.77 -41.09 -17.75
CA GLU A 91 13.29 -39.84 -17.19
C GLU A 91 14.12 -40.13 -15.93
N LEU A 92 15.42 -39.82 -15.99
CA LEU A 92 16.32 -39.99 -14.86
C LEU A 92 16.33 -38.75 -13.96
N ARG A 93 16.36 -37.57 -14.57
CA ARG A 93 16.38 -36.30 -13.86
C ARG A 93 15.89 -35.16 -14.73
N THR A 94 15.12 -34.24 -14.14
CA THR A 94 14.72 -33.00 -14.79
C THR A 94 14.83 -31.82 -13.85
N THR A 95 15.25 -30.67 -14.38
CA THR A 95 15.27 -29.38 -13.69
C THR A 95 14.44 -28.36 -14.45
N TYR A 96 13.65 -27.58 -13.71
CA TYR A 96 12.86 -26.48 -14.23
C TYR A 96 13.33 -25.16 -13.62
N ASN A 97 13.57 -24.17 -14.48
CA ASN A 97 13.87 -22.79 -14.12
C ASN A 97 12.92 -21.88 -14.90
N ALA A 98 11.85 -21.41 -14.23
CA ALA A 98 10.74 -20.73 -14.88
C ALA A 98 10.21 -21.53 -16.10
N SER A 99 10.14 -20.92 -17.28
CA SER A 99 9.68 -21.59 -18.49
C SER A 99 10.74 -22.48 -19.17
N TYR A 100 12.00 -22.45 -18.71
CA TYR A 100 13.11 -23.23 -19.23
C TYR A 100 13.35 -24.50 -18.41
N GLY A 101 13.89 -25.54 -19.03
CA GLY A 101 14.30 -26.73 -18.30
C GLY A 101 15.27 -27.62 -19.06
N ALA A 102 15.83 -28.57 -18.31
CA ALA A 102 16.76 -29.56 -18.81
C ALA A 102 16.35 -30.95 -18.31
N SER A 103 16.41 -31.96 -19.18
CA SER A 103 16.12 -33.36 -18.83
C SER A 103 17.29 -34.27 -19.20
N LEU A 104 17.60 -35.21 -18.33
CA LEU A 104 18.44 -36.38 -18.58
C LEU A 104 17.51 -37.59 -18.69
N LEU A 105 17.49 -38.19 -19.87
CA LEU A 105 16.60 -39.27 -20.23
C LEU A 105 17.44 -40.47 -20.70
N PHE A 106 16.94 -41.68 -20.52
CA PHE A 106 17.67 -42.91 -20.84
C PHE A 106 16.80 -43.89 -21.61
N ASN A 107 17.31 -44.32 -22.76
CA ASN A 107 16.72 -45.40 -23.55
C ASN A 107 17.43 -46.71 -23.18
N ALA A 108 16.72 -47.60 -22.48
CA ALA A 108 17.28 -48.86 -22.03
C ALA A 108 17.50 -49.89 -23.15
N LYS A 109 16.75 -49.79 -24.26
CA LYS A 109 16.86 -50.70 -25.40
C LYS A 109 18.16 -50.46 -26.18
N GLU A 110 18.55 -49.19 -26.31
CA GLU A 110 19.73 -48.76 -27.05
C GLU A 110 20.89 -48.33 -26.14
N MET A 111 20.73 -48.45 -24.82
CA MET A 111 21.70 -48.01 -23.80
C MET A 111 22.23 -46.59 -24.07
N THR A 112 21.33 -45.69 -24.48
CA THR A 112 21.67 -44.34 -24.93
C THR A 112 21.00 -43.29 -24.07
N TYR A 113 21.78 -42.32 -23.61
CA TYR A 113 21.31 -41.15 -22.89
C TYR A 113 20.92 -40.05 -23.86
N TYR A 114 19.83 -39.36 -23.54
CA TYR A 114 19.34 -38.18 -24.22
C TYR A 114 19.31 -37.02 -23.22
N VAL A 115 20.12 -36.00 -23.49
CA VAL A 115 20.15 -34.78 -22.68
C VAL A 115 19.47 -33.68 -23.47
N ALA A 116 18.38 -33.15 -22.91
CA ALA A 116 17.49 -32.24 -23.61
C ALA A 116 17.43 -30.89 -22.91
N LEU A 117 17.49 -29.80 -23.69
CA LEU A 117 17.17 -28.44 -23.28
C LEU A 117 15.81 -28.08 -23.89
N PHE A 118 14.91 -27.58 -23.06
CA PHE A 118 13.56 -27.23 -23.49
C PHE A 118 13.07 -25.91 -22.92
N GLN A 119 12.09 -25.32 -23.60
CA GLN A 119 11.31 -24.18 -23.11
C GLN A 119 9.83 -24.51 -23.30
N GLN A 120 9.03 -24.45 -22.23
CA GLN A 120 7.59 -24.71 -22.27
C GLN A 120 7.26 -26.07 -22.92
N LYS A 121 8.06 -27.10 -22.59
CA LYS A 121 8.02 -28.46 -23.17
C LYS A 121 8.41 -28.56 -24.66
N ASN A 122 8.83 -27.47 -25.28
CA ASN A 122 9.41 -27.49 -26.62
C ASN A 122 10.91 -27.74 -26.51
N PHE A 123 11.35 -28.91 -26.97
CA PHE A 123 12.76 -29.26 -27.07
C PHE A 123 13.39 -28.51 -28.24
N TRP A 124 14.46 -27.78 -27.98
CA TRP A 124 15.19 -27.00 -28.99
C TRP A 124 16.65 -27.43 -29.09
N ARG A 125 17.10 -28.29 -28.18
CA ARG A 125 18.40 -28.93 -28.22
C ARG A 125 18.35 -30.30 -27.56
N VAL A 126 18.82 -31.33 -28.26
CA VAL A 126 18.92 -32.70 -27.73
C VAL A 126 20.26 -33.30 -28.14
N ILE A 127 21.02 -33.77 -27.15
CA ILE A 127 22.31 -34.43 -27.36
C ILE A 127 22.19 -35.88 -26.93
N LYS A 128 22.79 -36.78 -27.72
CA LYS A 128 22.82 -38.21 -27.41
C LYS A 128 24.22 -38.66 -27.10
N THR A 129 24.35 -39.54 -26.13
CA THR A 129 25.62 -40.18 -25.77
C THR A 129 25.35 -41.54 -25.15
N GLN A 130 26.24 -42.50 -25.38
CA GLN A 130 26.24 -43.79 -24.68
C GLN A 130 27.11 -43.75 -23.42
N ASP A 131 27.91 -42.69 -23.25
CA ASP A 131 28.72 -42.45 -22.06
C ASP A 131 27.88 -41.73 -20.98
N ASP A 132 27.73 -42.39 -19.83
CA ASP A 132 27.01 -41.91 -18.64
C ASP A 132 27.64 -40.65 -18.04
N ALA A 133 28.96 -40.66 -17.82
CA ALA A 133 29.67 -39.53 -17.22
C ALA A 133 29.55 -38.29 -18.11
N ARG A 134 29.57 -38.52 -19.43
CA ARG A 134 29.33 -37.48 -20.43
C ARG A 134 27.92 -36.93 -20.36
N ALA A 135 26.91 -37.78 -20.24
CA ALA A 135 25.51 -37.38 -20.16
C ALA A 135 25.24 -36.48 -18.94
N GLU A 136 25.75 -36.88 -17.78
CA GLU A 136 25.64 -36.11 -16.53
C GLU A 136 26.34 -34.75 -16.63
N GLN A 137 27.51 -34.69 -17.30
CA GLN A 137 28.20 -33.42 -17.51
C GLN A 137 27.37 -32.46 -18.39
N ILE A 138 26.89 -32.92 -19.54
CA ILE A 138 26.05 -32.11 -20.44
C ILE A 138 24.78 -31.67 -19.72
N TYR A 139 24.16 -32.56 -18.94
CA TYR A 139 22.97 -32.24 -18.15
C TYR A 139 23.23 -31.09 -17.19
N ARG A 140 24.34 -31.14 -16.44
CA ARG A 140 24.71 -30.07 -15.50
C ARG A 140 24.94 -28.73 -16.21
N ASP A 141 25.48 -28.76 -17.42
CA ASP A 141 25.67 -27.54 -18.22
C ASP A 141 24.35 -26.97 -18.72
N PHE A 142 23.45 -27.82 -19.22
CA PHE A 142 22.11 -27.40 -19.61
C PHE A 142 21.33 -26.87 -18.42
N ALA A 143 21.39 -27.53 -17.26
CA ALA A 143 20.77 -27.04 -16.02
C ALA A 143 21.30 -25.64 -15.65
N ARG A 144 22.62 -25.42 -15.70
CA ARG A 144 23.22 -24.09 -15.49
C ARG A 144 22.76 -23.06 -16.52
N GLN A 145 22.68 -23.44 -17.79
CA GLN A 145 22.21 -22.57 -18.87
C GLN A 145 20.73 -22.17 -18.68
N THR A 146 19.87 -23.11 -18.27
CA THR A 146 18.45 -22.80 -18.03
C THR A 146 18.25 -21.79 -16.90
N ALA A 147 19.08 -21.84 -15.86
CA ALA A 147 19.03 -20.84 -14.78
C ALA A 147 19.33 -19.43 -15.32
N GLN A 148 20.38 -19.29 -16.14
CA GLN A 148 20.73 -18.00 -16.75
C GLN A 148 19.65 -17.48 -17.70
N LEU A 149 19.05 -18.35 -18.51
CA LEU A 149 17.95 -17.98 -19.41
C LEU A 149 16.70 -17.53 -18.63
N ALA A 150 16.43 -18.16 -17.49
CA ALA A 150 15.27 -17.87 -16.64
C ALA A 150 15.40 -16.57 -15.82
N ASP A 151 16.62 -16.05 -15.61
CA ASP A 151 16.86 -14.90 -14.73
C ASP A 151 15.99 -13.68 -15.10
N VAL A 152 15.87 -13.38 -16.39
CA VAL A 152 15.06 -12.24 -16.87
C VAL A 152 13.58 -12.48 -16.63
N GLU A 153 13.09 -13.70 -16.90
CA GLU A 153 11.68 -14.07 -16.69
C GLU A 153 11.32 -13.99 -15.20
N ILE A 154 12.15 -14.59 -14.34
CA ILE A 154 11.96 -14.56 -12.89
C ILE A 154 11.98 -13.14 -12.36
N ARG A 155 12.92 -12.31 -12.83
CA ARG A 155 13.00 -10.90 -12.43
C ARG A 155 11.76 -10.13 -12.88
N ARG A 156 11.29 -10.36 -14.10
CA ARG A 156 10.06 -9.75 -14.63
C ARG A 156 8.85 -10.12 -13.76
N THR A 157 8.64 -11.40 -13.46
CA THR A 157 7.53 -11.86 -12.61
C THR A 157 7.56 -11.19 -11.24
N ARG A 158 8.75 -11.07 -10.62
CA ARG A 158 8.90 -10.37 -9.33
C ARG A 158 8.55 -8.89 -9.43
N LEU A 159 9.01 -8.21 -10.49
CA LEU A 159 8.71 -6.80 -10.71
C LEU A 159 7.22 -6.54 -10.98
N GLU A 160 6.58 -7.40 -11.77
CA GLU A 160 5.13 -7.33 -12.01
C GLU A 160 4.34 -7.50 -10.72
N ALA A 161 4.73 -8.43 -9.85
CA ALA A 161 4.12 -8.61 -8.53
C ALA A 161 4.33 -7.39 -7.62
N GLN A 162 5.54 -6.82 -7.58
CA GLN A 162 5.84 -5.61 -6.80
C GLN A 162 5.05 -4.40 -7.29
N LYS A 163 4.90 -4.25 -8.61
CA LYS A 163 4.05 -3.22 -9.21
C LYS A 163 2.60 -3.40 -8.78
N ALA A 164 2.02 -4.59 -8.95
CA ALA A 164 0.63 -4.86 -8.57
C ALA A 164 0.37 -4.62 -7.07
N TYR A 165 1.33 -4.95 -6.22
CA TYR A 165 1.26 -4.66 -4.79
C TYR A 165 1.25 -3.14 -4.52
N THR A 166 2.14 -2.39 -5.16
CA THR A 166 2.23 -0.94 -5.01
C THR A 166 0.99 -0.23 -5.54
N ASP A 167 0.49 -0.64 -6.71
CA ASP A 167 -0.75 -0.13 -7.31
C ASP A 167 -1.95 -0.30 -6.34
N ARG A 168 -2.02 -1.44 -5.64
CA ARG A 168 -3.04 -1.69 -4.60
C ARG A 168 -2.89 -0.73 -3.41
N LEU A 169 -1.68 -0.47 -2.94
CA LEU A 169 -1.45 0.48 -1.84
C LEU A 169 -1.85 1.91 -2.23
N VAL A 170 -1.53 2.32 -3.46
CA VAL A 170 -1.95 3.63 -3.99
C VAL A 170 -3.47 3.73 -4.02
N ALA A 171 -4.17 2.72 -4.53
CA ALA A 171 -5.63 2.70 -4.57
C ALA A 171 -6.26 2.81 -3.17
N LEU A 172 -5.72 2.09 -2.17
CA LEU A 172 -6.17 2.19 -0.79
C LEU A 172 -5.92 3.59 -0.19
N SER A 173 -4.79 4.20 -0.51
CA SER A 173 -4.47 5.55 -0.06
C SER A 173 -5.40 6.59 -0.68
N GLN A 174 -5.72 6.46 -1.97
CA GLN A 174 -6.63 7.35 -2.68
C GLN A 174 -8.06 7.23 -2.14
N GLU A 175 -8.54 6.01 -1.88
CA GLU A 175 -9.84 5.79 -1.25
C GLU A 175 -9.93 6.48 0.12
N ARG A 176 -8.87 6.36 0.93
CA ARG A 176 -8.81 7.04 2.24
C ARG A 176 -8.84 8.57 2.08
N ALA A 177 -8.08 9.11 1.12
CA ALA A 177 -8.05 10.54 0.85
C ALA A 177 -9.43 11.05 0.40
N ASN A 178 -10.11 10.31 -0.48
CA ASN A 178 -11.45 10.67 -0.96
C ASN A 178 -12.48 10.70 0.17
N ARG A 179 -12.46 9.71 1.07
CA ARG A 179 -13.34 9.70 2.25
C ARG A 179 -13.06 10.87 3.17
N LEU A 180 -11.80 11.13 3.48
CA LEU A 180 -11.43 12.25 4.33
C LEU A 180 -11.86 13.59 3.72
N GLN A 181 -11.73 13.74 2.39
CA GLN A 181 -12.18 14.93 1.70
C GLN A 181 -13.71 15.09 1.78
N ALA A 182 -14.47 14.00 1.64
CA ALA A 182 -15.93 14.04 1.79
C ALA A 182 -16.34 14.43 3.22
N ASP A 183 -15.69 13.86 4.23
CA ASP A 183 -15.94 14.19 5.63
C ASP A 183 -15.64 15.66 5.93
N LEU A 184 -14.53 16.19 5.40
CA LEU A 184 -14.18 17.61 5.54
C LEU A 184 -15.21 18.53 4.87
N ASN A 185 -15.69 18.18 3.67
CA ASN A 185 -16.72 18.96 3.00
C ASN A 185 -18.00 19.03 3.84
N VAL A 186 -18.46 17.89 4.38
CA VAL A 186 -19.62 17.84 5.28
C VAL A 186 -19.39 18.67 6.54
N ALA A 187 -18.20 18.59 7.15
CA ALA A 187 -17.87 19.39 8.33
C ALA A 187 -17.91 20.90 8.04
N HIS A 188 -17.40 21.35 6.88
CA HIS A 188 -17.45 22.74 6.46
C HIS A 188 -18.88 23.24 6.21
N GLU A 189 -19.73 22.41 5.57
CA GLU A 189 -21.14 22.72 5.37
C GLU A 189 -21.88 22.86 6.71
N GLN A 190 -21.68 21.91 7.62
CA GLN A 190 -22.28 21.96 8.96
C GLN A 190 -21.84 23.21 9.74
N GLN A 191 -20.55 23.55 9.68
CA GLN A 191 -20.04 24.77 10.33
C GLN A 191 -20.72 26.02 9.77
N THR A 192 -20.94 26.08 8.45
CA THR A 192 -21.62 27.20 7.79
C THR A 192 -23.08 27.31 8.24
N ILE A 193 -23.80 26.18 8.32
CA ILE A 193 -25.20 26.14 8.79
C ILE A 193 -25.28 26.63 10.25
N VAL A 194 -24.42 26.11 11.14
CA VAL A 194 -24.41 26.51 12.55
C VAL A 194 -24.10 28.00 12.69
N ASN A 195 -23.13 28.52 11.95
CA ASN A 195 -22.79 29.95 11.96
C ASN A 195 -23.98 30.81 11.48
N SER A 196 -24.65 30.40 10.40
CA SER A 196 -25.83 31.10 9.88
C SER A 196 -26.98 31.11 10.89
N MET A 197 -27.28 29.96 11.51
CA MET A 197 -28.32 29.83 12.54
C MET A 197 -28.02 30.66 13.78
N GLN A 198 -26.76 30.72 14.22
CA GLN A 198 -26.36 31.58 15.33
C GLN A 198 -26.57 33.06 15.00
N GLN A 199 -26.19 33.48 13.79
CA GLN A 199 -26.37 34.86 13.36
C GLN A 199 -27.85 35.24 13.29
N GLN A 200 -28.69 34.36 12.76
CA GLN A 200 -30.13 34.56 12.70
C GLN A 200 -30.75 34.62 14.10
N THR A 201 -30.39 33.68 14.99
CA THR A 201 -30.88 33.67 16.38
C THR A 201 -30.51 34.95 17.13
N ARG A 202 -29.30 35.49 16.91
CA ARG A 202 -28.87 36.76 17.49
C ARG A 202 -29.69 37.94 16.95
N ALA A 203 -29.98 37.96 15.65
CA ALA A 203 -30.81 38.99 15.03
C ALA A 203 -32.26 38.95 15.57
N ASP A 204 -32.83 37.75 15.68
CA ASP A 204 -34.17 37.54 16.24
C ASP A 204 -34.23 38.00 17.71
N ALA A 205 -33.25 37.61 18.52
CA ALA A 205 -33.17 38.04 19.91
C ALA A 205 -33.09 39.57 20.06
N ALA A 206 -32.33 40.25 19.18
CA ALA A 206 -32.26 41.71 19.16
C ALA A 206 -33.62 42.34 18.79
N SER A 207 -34.31 41.79 17.79
CA SER A 207 -35.66 42.23 17.38
C SER A 207 -36.67 42.06 18.53
N LEU A 208 -36.69 40.89 19.18
CA LEU A 208 -37.57 40.65 20.33
C LEU A 208 -37.26 41.58 21.51
N ALA A 209 -35.98 41.88 21.77
CA ALA A 209 -35.59 42.82 22.82
C ALA A 209 -36.11 44.23 22.53
N GLN A 210 -36.04 44.67 21.27
CA GLN A 210 -36.59 45.96 20.82
C GLN A 210 -38.12 46.01 20.95
N GLN A 211 -38.82 44.95 20.51
CA GLN A 211 -40.28 44.85 20.65
C GLN A 211 -40.71 44.89 22.12
N LYS A 212 -39.99 44.17 22.99
CA LYS A 212 -40.23 44.20 24.44
C LYS A 212 -40.05 45.60 25.02
N ALA A 213 -39.00 46.32 24.62
CA ALA A 213 -38.77 47.69 25.09
C ALA A 213 -39.93 48.62 24.69
N GLN A 214 -40.37 48.56 23.43
CA GLN A 214 -41.51 49.34 22.94
C GLN A 214 -42.82 49.00 23.68
N ALA A 215 -43.11 47.72 23.90
CA ALA A 215 -44.30 47.30 24.64
C ALA A 215 -44.27 47.79 26.11
N GLN A 216 -43.09 47.79 26.74
CA GLN A 216 -42.93 48.33 28.09
C GLN A 216 -43.14 49.85 28.15
N GLU A 217 -42.69 50.59 27.13
CA GLU A 217 -42.94 52.03 27.03
C GLU A 217 -44.43 52.33 26.84
N GLN A 218 -45.11 51.58 25.98
CA GLN A 218 -46.56 51.68 25.78
C GLN A 218 -47.32 51.39 27.08
N LEU A 219 -46.95 50.33 27.81
CA LEU A 219 -47.55 50.01 29.10
C LEU A 219 -47.39 51.16 30.11
N ARG A 220 -46.19 51.76 30.20
CA ARG A 220 -45.94 52.91 31.09
C ARG A 220 -46.75 54.13 30.67
N ALA A 221 -46.91 54.37 29.36
CA ALA A 221 -47.74 55.46 28.85
C ALA A 221 -49.23 55.26 29.20
N ALA A 222 -49.78 54.08 28.95
CA ALA A 222 -51.15 53.73 29.30
C ALA A 222 -51.42 53.85 30.81
N GLN A 223 -50.48 53.38 31.65
CA GLN A 223 -50.58 53.51 33.10
C GLN A 223 -50.54 54.97 33.59
N ARG A 224 -49.86 55.88 32.88
CA ARG A 224 -49.92 57.32 33.17
C ARG A 224 -51.29 57.88 32.82
N GLN A 225 -51.79 57.57 31.63
CA GLN A 225 -53.11 58.02 31.17
C GLN A 225 -54.25 57.57 32.10
N VAL A 226 -54.22 56.32 32.57
CA VAL A 226 -55.22 55.82 33.55
C VAL A 226 -55.18 56.63 34.84
N ARG A 227 -53.99 56.94 35.37
CA ARG A 227 -53.86 57.75 36.60
C ARG A 227 -54.34 59.20 36.40
N ASP A 228 -54.08 59.79 35.24
CA ASP A 228 -54.55 61.13 34.93
C ASP A 228 -56.08 61.18 34.81
N LEU A 229 -56.70 60.18 34.18
CA LEU A 229 -58.16 60.05 34.12
C LEU A 229 -58.79 59.83 35.50
N GLN A 230 -58.17 59.01 36.36
CA GLN A 230 -58.62 58.82 37.75
C GLN A 230 -58.61 60.13 38.54
N ARG A 231 -57.53 60.91 38.43
CA ARG A 231 -57.45 62.24 39.09
C ARG A 231 -58.52 63.21 38.59
N GLN A 232 -58.80 63.20 37.29
CA GLN A 232 -59.86 64.05 36.72
C GLN A 232 -61.24 63.67 37.26
N LEU A 233 -61.55 62.38 37.36
CA LEU A 233 -62.79 61.88 37.97
C LEU A 233 -62.92 62.28 39.44
N GLU A 234 -61.86 62.14 40.23
CA GLU A 234 -61.84 62.53 41.65
C GLU A 234 -62.00 64.05 41.84
N SER A 235 -61.45 64.87 40.93
CA SER A 235 -61.61 66.33 40.97
C SER A 235 -62.98 66.84 40.48
N GLY A 236 -63.72 66.00 39.73
CA GLY A 236 -65.01 66.33 39.13
C GLY A 236 -66.23 65.88 39.94
N LEU A 237 -66.04 65.11 41.01
CA LEU A 237 -67.11 64.79 41.96
C LEU A 237 -67.11 65.82 43.11
N PRO A 238 -68.19 66.62 43.30
CA PRO A 238 -68.33 67.43 44.51
C PRO A 238 -68.50 66.50 45.73
N ALA A 239 -67.72 66.76 46.77
CA ALA A 239 -67.93 66.14 48.08
C ALA A 239 -69.26 66.67 48.64
N HIS A 240 -70.31 65.85 48.54
CA HIS A 240 -71.53 66.01 49.33
C HIS A 240 -71.32 65.45 50.73
#